data_AF-A0A931KIU7-F1
#
_entry.id   AF-A0A931KIU7-F1
#
_cell.length_a   1.000
_cell.length_b   1.000
_cell.length_c   1.000
_cell.angle_alpha   90.00
_cell.angle_beta   90.00
_cell.angle_gamma   90.00
#
_symmetry.space_group_name_H-M   'P 1'
#
loop_
_entity.id
_entity.type
_entity.pdbx_description
1 polymer ?
#
loop_
_entity_poly.entity_id
_entity_poly.type
_entity_poly.pdbx_seq_one_letter_code
_entity_poly.pdbx_strand_id
1 'polypeptide(L)'
;MARPLPPVGSFGSMFHSFRTTVAALLIGTMVTATATAAEGRHKLVVLAFGDDEFAIVDLAKDSGKIVSFQERILPMCEVGSVSEKDGVITVELKQSTGTSSFKGKADDKGVIKGIFNFRGNPYPAELVKTEADKVAEMKSGQVNRELVAALQANAGKGPKDIREAIEGILRKYEGKPYANGIYGQYLNLADQFELKEDEVKKLLDTWFASAKTYGDSWYTQTRKAAMNAMNGKKTTAAALLEMAQEAEKTIDENADMEGKVEAMTMIASAAKLLDKKDLADSVNEKLKGYETKLDENYKQKVPPFKPVKVAEKAGARPVVMELFTGAQCPPCVAADVAFDALADTYAHSNLILLQYHLHIPGPDPLTNPDALDRQKYYGEEVGGTPSTFFNGMSEAGGGGNMARAEVKYGEYREQIDRMLQKAPAATVNLSATRKGDKIDIEVSAKTAEKPAEKAKPKLRIVLTEEVVKYVGGNKLRFHHHVVRDMPGGAEGTSLEASGEVKKTATVDLNTLRGEIESYLSGYEKTRKFAGTKPSTEMKNLSVVAFVQDDETKEILGAAQIEVKDTP
;
A
#
# COMPACT_ATOMS: atom_id res chain seq x y z
N MET A 1 13.73 -1.78 -63.36
CA MET A 1 14.55 -2.99 -63.10
C MET A 1 13.71 -3.91 -62.22
N ALA A 2 12.74 -4.69 -62.68
CA ALA A 2 12.73 -5.77 -63.68
C ALA A 2 13.53 -7.03 -63.28
N ARG A 3 12.85 -7.91 -62.50
CA ARG A 3 12.76 -9.40 -62.63
C ARG A 3 14.02 -10.26 -62.34
N PRO A 4 13.92 -11.62 -62.23
CA PRO A 4 12.77 -12.51 -61.93
C PRO A 4 13.08 -13.74 -61.01
N LEU A 5 12.02 -14.47 -60.65
CA LEU A 5 12.02 -15.91 -60.28
C LEU A 5 12.39 -16.83 -61.46
N PRO A 6 12.85 -18.08 -61.20
CA PRO A 6 12.48 -19.22 -62.05
C PRO A 6 12.22 -20.51 -61.21
N PRO A 7 11.91 -21.70 -61.78
CA PRO A 7 10.54 -22.19 -61.90
C PRO A 7 10.31 -23.64 -61.41
N VAL A 8 9.03 -24.04 -61.46
CA VAL A 8 8.47 -25.39 -61.27
C VAL A 8 8.93 -26.35 -62.38
N GLY A 9 9.23 -27.60 -62.01
CA GLY A 9 9.42 -28.72 -62.95
C GLY A 9 8.65 -29.95 -62.48
N SER A 10 7.57 -30.27 -63.20
CA SER A 10 6.82 -31.52 -63.15
C SER A 10 7.37 -32.47 -64.23
N PHE A 11 7.58 -33.74 -63.87
CA PHE A 11 7.66 -34.84 -64.83
C PHE A 11 7.02 -36.08 -64.21
N GLY A 12 5.96 -36.57 -64.85
CA GLY A 12 5.47 -37.93 -64.67
C GLY A 12 6.14 -38.87 -65.67
N SER A 13 6.17 -40.17 -65.37
CA SER A 13 5.36 -41.18 -66.08
C SER A 13 5.64 -42.60 -65.54
N MET A 14 4.56 -43.37 -65.43
CA MET A 14 4.39 -44.80 -65.71
C MET A 14 5.42 -45.81 -65.18
N PHE A 15 4.94 -46.81 -64.41
CA PHE A 15 4.83 -48.18 -64.92
C PHE A 15 3.82 -48.99 -64.08
N HIS A 16 3.08 -49.85 -64.76
CA HIS A 16 1.98 -50.68 -64.27
C HIS A 16 2.46 -52.01 -63.68
N SER A 17 1.70 -52.50 -62.69
CA SER A 17 1.39 -53.92 -62.40
C SER A 17 2.49 -54.82 -61.82
N PHE A 18 2.30 -55.32 -60.60
CA PHE A 18 1.87 -56.71 -60.36
C PHE A 18 1.29 -56.88 -58.95
N ARG A 19 0.18 -57.62 -58.88
CA ARG A 19 -0.56 -57.98 -57.65
C ARG A 19 0.23 -58.98 -56.82
N THR A 20 0.26 -58.80 -55.49
CA THR A 20 0.16 -59.93 -54.55
C THR A 20 -0.46 -59.45 -53.23
N THR A 21 -1.64 -59.99 -52.93
CA THR A 21 -2.37 -59.79 -51.68
C THR A 21 -1.74 -60.66 -50.60
N VAL A 22 -1.24 -60.06 -49.52
CA VAL A 22 -1.00 -60.75 -48.24
C VAL A 22 -1.65 -59.92 -47.14
N ALA A 23 -2.68 -60.49 -46.53
CA ALA A 23 -3.36 -59.92 -45.37
C ALA A 23 -2.45 -60.00 -44.15
N ALA A 24 -2.06 -58.84 -43.61
CA ALA A 24 -1.42 -58.73 -42.31
C ALA A 24 -2.46 -58.19 -41.31
N LEU A 25 -2.83 -59.03 -40.35
CA LEU A 25 -3.69 -58.73 -39.23
C LEU A 25 -2.95 -57.77 -38.28
N LEU A 26 -3.27 -56.48 -38.34
CA LEU A 26 -2.78 -55.46 -37.39
C LEU A 26 -3.70 -55.47 -36.16
N ILE A 27 -3.26 -56.12 -35.09
CA ILE A 27 -3.80 -55.92 -33.75
C ILE A 27 -3.33 -54.53 -33.31
N GLY A 28 -4.19 -53.52 -33.51
CA GLY A 28 -3.99 -52.20 -32.96
C GLY A 28 -4.21 -52.23 -31.46
N THR A 29 -3.13 -52.19 -30.67
CA THR A 29 -3.21 -51.74 -29.28
C THR A 29 -3.66 -50.28 -29.28
N MET A 30 -4.93 -50.05 -28.94
CA MET A 30 -5.40 -48.72 -28.56
C MET A 30 -4.61 -48.27 -27.33
N VAL A 31 -3.66 -47.36 -27.53
CA VAL A 31 -3.13 -46.54 -26.44
C VAL A 31 -4.24 -45.54 -26.14
N THR A 32 -5.06 -45.83 -25.14
CA THR A 32 -5.95 -44.83 -24.54
C THR A 32 -5.07 -43.72 -24.00
N ALA A 33 -5.10 -42.54 -24.63
CA ALA A 33 -4.53 -41.34 -24.04
C ALA A 33 -5.22 -41.14 -22.68
N THR A 34 -4.46 -41.23 -21.60
CA THR A 34 -4.97 -40.96 -20.25
C THR A 34 -5.43 -39.52 -20.21
N ALA A 35 -6.73 -39.31 -19.98
CA ALA A 35 -7.32 -37.99 -19.78
C ALA A 35 -6.55 -37.25 -18.68
N THR A 36 -6.26 -35.97 -18.89
CA THR A 36 -5.58 -35.15 -17.87
C THR A 36 -6.47 -35.02 -16.62
N ALA A 37 -5.87 -34.86 -15.44
CA ALA A 37 -6.64 -34.73 -14.20
C ALA A 37 -7.55 -33.47 -14.19
N ALA A 38 -7.25 -32.50 -15.06
CA ALA A 38 -8.00 -31.27 -15.24
C ALA A 38 -9.15 -31.34 -16.25
N GLU A 39 -9.27 -32.40 -17.05
CA GLU A 39 -10.28 -32.45 -18.11
C GLU A 39 -11.71 -32.50 -17.58
N GLY A 40 -12.59 -31.72 -18.22
CA GLY A 40 -14.00 -31.60 -17.91
C GLY A 40 -14.35 -30.30 -17.17
N ARG A 41 -15.58 -30.26 -16.66
CA ARG A 41 -16.16 -29.07 -16.04
C ARG A 41 -15.79 -28.95 -14.57
N HIS A 42 -15.26 -27.78 -14.19
CA HIS A 42 -14.77 -27.48 -12.85
C HIS A 42 -15.26 -26.13 -12.36
N LYS A 43 -15.59 -26.03 -11.07
CA LYS A 43 -15.73 -24.78 -10.34
C LYS A 43 -14.36 -24.35 -9.83
N LEU A 44 -14.00 -23.09 -10.08
CA LEU A 44 -12.92 -22.41 -9.38
C LEU A 44 -13.46 -21.81 -8.09
N VAL A 45 -13.11 -22.43 -6.97
CA VAL A 45 -13.50 -22.00 -5.62
C VAL A 45 -12.33 -21.28 -4.99
N VAL A 46 -12.49 -19.99 -4.64
CA VAL A 46 -11.43 -19.18 -4.01
C VAL A 46 -11.69 -19.09 -2.51
N LEU A 47 -10.74 -19.62 -1.72
CA LEU A 47 -10.89 -19.87 -0.29
C LEU A 47 -10.36 -18.73 0.60
N ALA A 48 -10.34 -17.51 0.08
CA ALA A 48 -9.85 -16.34 0.80
C ALA A 48 -10.91 -15.71 1.73
N PHE A 49 -12.19 -15.79 1.34
CA PHE A 49 -13.30 -15.07 2.00
C PHE A 49 -14.49 -15.96 2.37
N GLY A 50 -14.32 -17.28 2.22
CA GLY A 50 -15.37 -18.29 2.27
C GLY A 50 -15.13 -19.32 1.18
N ASP A 51 -16.17 -20.02 0.76
CA ASP A 51 -16.19 -20.98 -0.34
C ASP A 51 -16.74 -20.37 -1.64
N ASP A 52 -16.29 -19.15 -1.98
CA ASP A 52 -16.84 -18.39 -3.10
C ASP A 52 -16.45 -18.99 -4.46
N GLU A 53 -17.46 -19.25 -5.30
CA GLU A 53 -17.29 -19.71 -6.69
C GLU A 53 -17.02 -18.51 -7.60
N PHE A 54 -15.81 -18.40 -8.12
CA PHE A 54 -15.41 -17.29 -9.00
C PHE A 54 -15.75 -17.56 -10.46
N ALA A 55 -15.56 -18.80 -10.91
CA ALA A 55 -15.83 -19.22 -12.27
C ALA A 55 -16.19 -20.71 -12.35
N ILE A 56 -16.89 -21.09 -13.41
CA ILE A 56 -17.03 -22.45 -13.89
C ILE A 56 -16.33 -22.50 -15.24
N VAL A 57 -15.34 -23.38 -15.35
CA VAL A 57 -14.55 -23.62 -16.56
C VAL A 57 -14.82 -25.02 -17.08
N ASP A 58 -14.87 -25.18 -18.38
CA ASP A 58 -14.89 -26.48 -19.06
C ASP A 58 -13.54 -26.65 -19.75
N LEU A 59 -12.70 -27.52 -19.20
CA LEU A 59 -11.29 -27.65 -19.55
C LEU A 59 -11.06 -28.87 -20.45
N ALA A 60 -10.20 -28.68 -21.44
CA ALA A 60 -9.59 -29.72 -22.24
C ALA A 60 -8.07 -29.76 -21.97
N LYS A 61 -7.36 -30.68 -22.62
CA LYS A 61 -5.93 -30.93 -22.40
C LYS A 61 -5.04 -29.66 -22.42
N ASP A 62 -5.32 -28.73 -23.33
CA ASP A 62 -4.50 -27.53 -23.59
C ASP A 62 -5.34 -26.25 -23.81
N SER A 63 -6.65 -26.34 -23.59
CA SER A 63 -7.61 -25.29 -23.86
C SER A 63 -8.78 -25.35 -22.89
N GLY A 64 -9.65 -24.35 -22.90
CA GLY A 64 -10.87 -24.39 -22.12
C GLY A 64 -11.81 -23.26 -22.50
N LYS A 65 -13.01 -23.28 -21.92
CA LYS A 65 -14.00 -22.20 -22.08
C LYS A 65 -14.62 -21.85 -20.74
N ILE A 66 -15.05 -20.60 -20.62
CA ILE A 66 -15.85 -20.15 -19.49
C ILE A 66 -17.30 -20.60 -19.69
N VAL A 67 -17.86 -21.26 -18.67
CA VAL A 67 -19.27 -21.64 -18.60
C VAL A 67 -20.06 -20.56 -17.85
N SER A 68 -19.52 -20.10 -16.72
CA SER A 68 -20.12 -19.07 -15.88
C SER A 68 -19.05 -18.39 -15.02
N PHE A 69 -19.26 -17.15 -14.58
CA PHE A 69 -18.33 -16.42 -13.72
C PHE A 69 -18.99 -15.25 -13.00
N GLN A 70 -18.32 -14.74 -11.98
CA GLN A 70 -18.73 -13.54 -11.25
C GLN A 70 -18.28 -12.28 -11.99
N GLU A 71 -19.16 -11.65 -12.79
CA GLU A 71 -18.84 -10.47 -13.63
C GLU A 71 -18.17 -9.32 -12.85
N ARG A 72 -18.60 -9.07 -11.61
CA ARG A 72 -18.04 -8.00 -10.77
C ARG A 72 -16.60 -8.27 -10.33
N ILE A 73 -16.17 -9.53 -10.34
CA ILE A 73 -14.85 -9.96 -9.88
C ILE A 73 -13.93 -10.20 -11.08
N LEU A 74 -14.44 -10.89 -12.09
CA LEU A 74 -13.73 -11.28 -13.30
C LEU A 74 -14.43 -10.68 -14.53
N PRO A 75 -14.38 -9.36 -14.76
CA PRO A 75 -15.11 -8.74 -15.85
C PRO A 75 -14.60 -9.22 -17.22
N MET A 76 -15.52 -9.56 -18.12
CA MET A 76 -15.19 -10.10 -19.45
C MET A 76 -14.22 -11.30 -19.38
N CYS A 77 -14.50 -12.25 -18.49
CA CYS A 77 -13.61 -13.38 -18.24
C CYS A 77 -13.57 -14.36 -19.43
N GLU A 78 -12.37 -14.74 -19.84
CA GLU A 78 -12.12 -15.83 -20.79
C GLU A 78 -11.01 -16.75 -20.28
N VAL A 79 -11.04 -18.03 -20.69
CA VAL A 79 -9.92 -18.94 -20.44
C VAL A 79 -8.77 -18.57 -21.39
N GLY A 80 -7.59 -18.31 -20.82
CA GLY A 80 -6.34 -18.13 -21.54
C GLY A 80 -5.69 -19.47 -21.85
N SER A 81 -4.46 -19.67 -21.39
CA SER A 81 -3.76 -20.97 -21.50
C SER A 81 -4.19 -21.97 -20.44
N VAL A 82 -4.29 -23.24 -20.82
CA VAL A 82 -4.38 -24.39 -19.92
C VAL A 82 -3.14 -25.26 -20.13
N SER A 83 -2.49 -25.69 -19.06
CA SER A 83 -1.34 -26.59 -19.17
C SER A 83 -1.22 -27.48 -17.95
N GLU A 84 -0.64 -28.67 -18.15
CA GLU A 84 -0.23 -29.56 -17.08
C GLU A 84 1.26 -29.88 -17.25
N LYS A 85 2.06 -29.58 -16.22
CA LYS A 85 3.49 -29.88 -16.19
C LYS A 85 3.86 -30.44 -14.82
N ASP A 86 4.50 -31.61 -14.80
CA ASP A 86 4.91 -32.30 -13.57
C ASP A 86 3.75 -32.47 -12.56
N GLY A 87 2.55 -32.76 -13.09
CA GLY A 87 1.30 -32.89 -12.34
C GLY A 87 0.72 -31.58 -11.79
N VAL A 88 1.32 -30.43 -12.15
CA VAL A 88 0.80 -29.10 -11.82
C VAL A 88 -0.06 -28.59 -12.96
N ILE A 89 -1.33 -28.38 -12.66
CA ILE A 89 -2.33 -27.82 -13.56
C ILE A 89 -2.30 -26.31 -13.42
N THR A 90 -2.14 -25.61 -14.55
CA THR A 90 -2.21 -24.15 -14.64
C THR A 90 -3.37 -23.75 -15.54
N VAL A 91 -4.25 -22.89 -15.04
CA VAL A 91 -5.36 -22.29 -15.80
C VAL A 91 -5.24 -20.78 -15.73
N GLU A 92 -5.02 -20.15 -16.87
CA GLU A 92 -5.03 -18.69 -16.99
C GLU A 92 -6.44 -18.19 -17.28
N LEU A 93 -6.84 -17.11 -16.62
CA LEU A 93 -8.08 -16.39 -16.86
C LEU A 93 -7.74 -14.96 -17.28
N LYS A 94 -8.17 -14.56 -18.48
CA LYS A 94 -8.04 -13.20 -19.00
C LYS A 94 -9.28 -12.40 -18.62
N GLN A 95 -9.07 -11.15 -18.20
CA GLN A 95 -10.12 -10.18 -17.88
C GLN A 95 -9.80 -8.85 -18.54
N SER A 96 -10.79 -7.95 -18.65
CA SER A 96 -10.55 -6.57 -19.08
C SER A 96 -9.60 -5.80 -18.13
N THR A 97 -9.48 -6.24 -16.88
CA THR A 97 -8.60 -5.65 -15.85
C THR A 97 -7.23 -6.32 -15.73
N GLY A 98 -6.89 -7.28 -16.59
CA GLY A 98 -5.61 -7.99 -16.57
C GLY A 98 -5.77 -9.51 -16.59
N THR A 99 -4.80 -10.22 -16.02
CA THR A 99 -4.74 -11.68 -16.07
C THR A 99 -4.63 -12.25 -14.67
N SER A 100 -5.39 -13.31 -14.42
CA SER A 100 -5.35 -14.10 -13.19
C SER A 100 -5.00 -15.54 -13.52
N SER A 101 -4.44 -16.30 -12.57
CA SER A 101 -4.08 -17.70 -12.85
C SER A 101 -4.28 -18.61 -11.66
N PHE A 102 -4.83 -19.80 -11.90
CA PHE A 102 -4.82 -20.90 -10.95
C PHE A 102 -3.63 -21.82 -11.23
N LYS A 103 -2.94 -22.27 -10.20
CA LYS A 103 -1.88 -23.30 -10.25
C LYS A 103 -2.06 -24.29 -9.11
N GLY A 104 -2.28 -25.57 -9.40
CA GLY A 104 -2.55 -26.56 -8.37
C GLY A 104 -2.24 -28.00 -8.78
N LYS A 105 -2.33 -28.92 -7.82
CA LYS A 105 -2.14 -30.36 -8.02
C LYS A 105 -3.39 -31.12 -7.56
N ALA A 106 -3.73 -32.17 -8.28
CA ALA A 106 -4.80 -33.09 -7.87
C ALA A 106 -4.39 -33.83 -6.60
N ASP A 107 -5.30 -33.89 -5.63
CA ASP A 107 -5.21 -34.80 -4.50
C ASP A 107 -5.72 -36.21 -4.86
N ASP A 108 -5.64 -37.11 -3.89
CA ASP A 108 -6.10 -38.50 -3.97
C ASP A 108 -7.62 -38.64 -4.24
N LYS A 109 -8.39 -37.56 -4.08
CA LYS A 109 -9.83 -37.50 -4.38
C LYS A 109 -10.13 -36.80 -5.71
N GLY A 110 -9.10 -36.41 -6.46
CA GLY A 110 -9.24 -35.69 -7.72
C GLY A 110 -9.64 -34.22 -7.58
N VAL A 111 -9.59 -33.66 -6.36
CA VAL A 111 -9.74 -32.21 -6.16
C VAL A 111 -8.40 -31.57 -6.42
N ILE A 112 -8.36 -30.57 -7.30
CA ILE A 112 -7.11 -29.88 -7.62
C ILE A 112 -6.96 -28.70 -6.68
N LYS A 113 -6.01 -28.78 -5.75
CA LYS A 113 -5.75 -27.74 -4.75
C LYS A 113 -4.54 -26.92 -5.14
N GLY A 114 -4.60 -25.62 -4.92
CA GLY A 114 -3.47 -24.75 -5.21
C GLY A 114 -3.74 -23.28 -4.96
N ILE A 115 -3.10 -22.45 -5.77
CA ILE A 115 -3.09 -21.00 -5.64
C ILE A 115 -3.77 -20.35 -6.83
N PHE A 116 -4.73 -19.48 -6.56
CA PHE A 116 -5.26 -18.52 -7.50
C PHE A 116 -4.60 -17.15 -7.29
N ASN A 117 -3.77 -16.73 -8.25
CA ASN A 117 -3.18 -15.41 -8.28
C ASN A 117 -4.17 -14.42 -8.87
N PHE A 118 -4.62 -13.47 -8.06
CA PHE A 118 -5.61 -12.47 -8.42
C PHE A 118 -5.12 -11.08 -8.01
N ARG A 119 -5.02 -10.15 -8.96
CA ARG A 119 -4.56 -8.77 -8.74
C ARG A 119 -3.22 -8.70 -7.97
N GLY A 120 -2.29 -9.57 -8.35
CA GLY A 120 -0.95 -9.66 -7.74
C GLY A 120 -0.90 -10.35 -6.37
N ASN A 121 -2.00 -10.90 -5.87
CA ASN A 121 -2.05 -11.59 -4.57
C ASN A 121 -2.35 -13.08 -4.76
N PRO A 122 -1.63 -13.98 -4.07
CA PRO A 122 -1.93 -15.40 -4.05
C PRO A 122 -3.08 -15.68 -3.08
N TYR A 123 -4.04 -16.50 -3.51
CA TYR A 123 -5.14 -16.99 -2.67
C TYR A 123 -5.25 -18.51 -2.75
N PRO A 124 -5.56 -19.20 -1.65
CA PRO A 124 -5.84 -20.64 -1.68
C PRO A 124 -7.10 -20.87 -2.52
N ALA A 125 -7.06 -21.85 -3.41
CA ALA A 125 -8.17 -22.14 -4.30
C ALA A 125 -8.22 -23.63 -4.67
N GLU A 126 -9.39 -24.04 -5.17
CA GLU A 126 -9.66 -25.40 -5.62
C GLU A 126 -10.33 -25.37 -6.99
N LEU A 127 -9.96 -26.32 -7.87
CA LEU A 127 -10.79 -26.72 -9.00
C LEU A 127 -11.55 -27.99 -8.60
N VAL A 128 -12.87 -27.85 -8.53
CA VAL A 128 -13.79 -28.91 -8.08
C VAL A 128 -14.67 -29.33 -9.24
N LYS A 129 -14.70 -30.62 -9.59
CA LYS A 129 -15.58 -31.14 -10.65
C LYS A 129 -17.04 -30.76 -10.40
N THR A 130 -17.76 -30.41 -11.46
CA THR A 130 -19.16 -30.02 -11.33
C THR A 130 -19.97 -30.27 -12.60
N GLU A 131 -21.27 -30.45 -12.41
CA GLU A 131 -22.27 -30.41 -13.48
C GLU A 131 -22.99 -29.05 -13.57
N ALA A 132 -22.73 -28.11 -12.65
CA ALA A 132 -23.43 -26.83 -12.61
C ALA A 132 -23.12 -25.95 -13.83
N ASP A 133 -24.13 -25.28 -14.37
CA ASP A 133 -23.98 -24.31 -15.46
C ASP A 133 -23.83 -22.86 -14.98
N LYS A 134 -23.98 -22.61 -13.67
CA LYS A 134 -23.90 -21.27 -13.09
C LYS A 134 -23.15 -21.29 -11.76
N VAL A 135 -22.29 -20.28 -11.56
CA VAL A 135 -21.67 -20.02 -10.25
C VAL A 135 -22.75 -19.73 -9.20
N ALA A 136 -22.54 -20.21 -7.98
CA ALA A 136 -23.36 -19.87 -6.83
C ALA A 136 -23.33 -18.36 -6.52
N GLU A 137 -24.34 -17.89 -5.78
CA GLU A 137 -24.30 -16.53 -5.23
C GLU A 137 -23.13 -16.40 -4.24
N MET A 138 -22.37 -15.31 -4.36
CA MET A 138 -21.22 -15.06 -3.48
C MET A 138 -21.68 -14.85 -2.04
N LYS A 139 -21.01 -15.50 -1.10
CA LYS A 139 -21.17 -15.27 0.35
C LYS A 139 -20.07 -14.37 0.91
N SER A 140 -19.24 -13.80 0.04
CA SER A 140 -18.15 -12.84 0.28
C SER A 140 -18.10 -12.27 1.68
N GLY A 141 -17.07 -12.68 2.44
CA GLY A 141 -16.81 -12.14 3.77
C GLY A 141 -17.71 -12.70 4.88
N GLN A 142 -18.42 -13.82 4.65
CA GLN A 142 -19.23 -14.47 5.69
C GLN A 142 -18.42 -14.74 6.95
N VAL A 143 -17.24 -15.33 6.80
CA VAL A 143 -16.35 -15.67 7.93
C VAL A 143 -15.96 -14.42 8.71
N ASN A 144 -15.61 -13.33 8.01
CA ASN A 144 -15.27 -12.07 8.63
C ASN A 144 -16.49 -11.40 9.30
N ARG A 145 -17.68 -11.46 8.69
CA ARG A 145 -18.92 -10.96 9.31
C ARG A 145 -19.25 -11.71 10.59
N GLU A 146 -19.10 -13.03 10.61
CA GLU A 146 -19.32 -13.85 11.80
C GLU A 146 -18.31 -13.49 12.91
N LEU A 147 -17.04 -13.30 12.57
CA LEU A 147 -16.01 -12.84 13.52
C LEU A 147 -16.33 -11.45 14.08
N VAL A 148 -16.63 -10.48 13.22
CA VAL A 148 -16.98 -9.11 13.63
C VAL A 148 -18.24 -9.12 14.50
N ALA A 149 -19.28 -9.86 14.11
CA ALA A 149 -20.50 -9.98 14.90
C ALA A 149 -20.23 -10.62 16.28
N ALA A 150 -19.38 -11.64 16.35
CA ALA A 150 -19.00 -12.25 17.62
C ALA A 150 -18.21 -11.28 18.52
N LEU A 151 -17.29 -10.50 17.95
CA LEU A 151 -16.56 -9.46 18.69
C LEU A 151 -17.50 -8.36 19.20
N GLN A 152 -18.43 -7.90 18.36
CA GLN A 152 -19.41 -6.88 18.72
C GLN A 152 -20.40 -7.36 19.80
N ALA A 153 -20.93 -8.58 19.66
CA ALA A 153 -21.87 -9.17 20.63
C ALA A 153 -21.23 -9.44 22.01
N ASN A 154 -19.90 -9.47 22.07
CA ASN A 154 -19.13 -9.62 23.29
C ASN A 154 -18.34 -8.36 23.67
N ALA A 155 -18.60 -7.23 23.00
CA ALA A 155 -18.01 -5.94 23.37
C ALA A 155 -18.45 -5.56 24.80
N GLY A 156 -17.49 -5.23 25.66
CA GLY A 156 -17.73 -4.94 27.07
C GLY A 156 -17.91 -6.16 27.98
N LYS A 157 -17.85 -7.39 27.44
CA LYS A 157 -17.78 -8.62 28.23
C LYS A 157 -16.34 -8.96 28.64
N GLY A 158 -16.19 -9.98 29.48
CA GLY A 158 -14.89 -10.43 29.95
C GLY A 158 -14.08 -11.13 28.86
N PRO A 159 -12.73 -11.20 29.00
CA PRO A 159 -11.86 -11.92 28.07
C PRO A 159 -12.29 -13.37 27.76
N LYS A 160 -12.85 -14.06 28.76
CA LYS A 160 -13.34 -15.44 28.63
C LYS A 160 -14.48 -15.58 27.62
N ASP A 161 -15.45 -14.66 27.62
CA ASP A 161 -16.60 -14.69 26.70
C ASP A 161 -16.14 -14.46 25.25
N ILE A 162 -15.23 -13.50 25.06
CA ILE A 162 -14.64 -13.20 23.75
C ILE A 162 -13.85 -14.41 23.25
N ARG A 163 -13.04 -15.03 24.12
CA ARG A 163 -12.26 -16.23 23.81
C ARG A 163 -13.17 -17.37 23.36
N GLU A 164 -14.19 -17.71 24.14
CA GLU A 164 -15.13 -18.80 23.83
C GLU A 164 -15.86 -18.57 22.49
N ALA A 165 -16.26 -17.33 22.21
CA ALA A 165 -16.90 -16.97 20.95
C ALA A 165 -15.98 -17.20 19.74
N ILE A 166 -14.72 -16.76 19.81
CA ILE A 166 -13.75 -16.96 18.70
C ILE A 166 -13.40 -18.45 18.57
N GLU A 167 -13.23 -19.19 19.67
CA GLU A 167 -12.98 -20.63 19.63
C GLU A 167 -14.14 -21.40 18.99
N GLY A 168 -15.39 -20.98 19.23
CA GLY A 168 -16.55 -21.54 18.56
C GLY A 168 -16.48 -21.40 17.05
N ILE A 169 -16.03 -20.24 16.56
CA ILE A 169 -15.82 -19.98 15.14
C ILE A 169 -14.64 -20.79 14.60
N LEU A 170 -13.53 -20.88 15.33
CA LEU A 170 -12.38 -21.71 14.94
C LEU A 170 -12.76 -23.18 14.79
N ARG A 171 -13.55 -23.74 15.73
CA ARG A 171 -14.06 -25.11 15.63
C ARG A 171 -14.95 -25.31 14.39
N LYS A 172 -15.79 -24.32 14.06
CA LYS A 172 -16.66 -24.36 12.88
C LYS A 172 -15.86 -24.40 11.56
N TYR A 173 -14.72 -23.72 11.51
CA TYR A 173 -13.91 -23.56 10.29
C TYR A 173 -12.53 -24.22 10.38
N GLU A 174 -12.36 -25.20 11.26
CA GLU A 174 -11.08 -25.85 11.50
C GLU A 174 -10.52 -26.47 10.20
N GLY A 175 -9.22 -26.24 9.96
CA GLY A 175 -8.53 -26.76 8.78
C GLY A 175 -8.89 -26.08 7.45
N LYS A 176 -9.77 -25.05 7.45
CA LYS A 176 -10.15 -24.32 6.24
C LYS A 176 -9.25 -23.10 6.01
N PRO A 177 -8.78 -22.83 4.78
CA PRO A 177 -7.90 -21.68 4.51
C PRO A 177 -8.52 -20.32 4.82
N TYR A 178 -9.83 -20.15 4.62
CA TYR A 178 -10.51 -18.90 4.96
C TYR A 178 -10.60 -18.64 6.48
N ALA A 179 -10.21 -19.60 7.34
CA ALA A 179 -10.06 -19.36 8.77
C ALA A 179 -8.79 -18.55 9.11
N ASN A 180 -7.93 -18.26 8.12
CA ASN A 180 -6.67 -17.53 8.31
C ASN A 180 -6.83 -16.21 9.09
N GLY A 181 -7.88 -15.43 8.80
CA GLY A 181 -8.16 -14.20 9.55
C GLY A 181 -8.54 -14.43 11.01
N ILE A 182 -9.19 -15.55 11.32
CA ILE A 182 -9.62 -15.90 12.68
C ILE A 182 -8.43 -16.33 13.52
N TYR A 183 -7.53 -17.16 12.99
CA TYR A 183 -6.29 -17.54 13.66
C TYR A 183 -5.44 -16.31 13.99
N GLY A 184 -5.26 -15.40 13.02
CA GLY A 184 -4.54 -14.13 13.24
C GLY A 184 -5.19 -13.27 14.33
N GLN A 185 -6.52 -13.14 14.33
CA GLN A 185 -7.23 -12.40 15.37
C GLN A 185 -7.11 -13.06 16.75
N TYR A 186 -7.16 -14.39 16.83
CA TYR A 186 -7.00 -15.12 18.09
C TYR A 186 -5.60 -14.90 18.69
N LEU A 187 -4.54 -14.97 17.87
CA LEU A 187 -3.16 -14.67 18.30
C LEU A 187 -2.98 -13.20 18.68
N ASN A 188 -3.65 -12.26 18.01
CA ASN A 188 -3.59 -10.84 18.38
C ASN A 188 -4.15 -10.57 19.78
N LEU A 189 -5.08 -11.42 20.25
CA LEU A 189 -5.67 -11.37 21.59
C LEU A 189 -4.97 -12.32 22.59
N ALA A 190 -3.83 -12.91 22.23
CA ALA A 190 -3.19 -13.96 23.02
C ALA A 190 -2.88 -13.54 24.47
N ASP A 191 -2.40 -12.31 24.69
CA ASP A 191 -2.13 -11.79 26.04
C ASP A 191 -3.43 -11.61 26.84
N GLN A 192 -4.50 -11.15 26.19
CA GLN A 192 -5.82 -11.00 26.82
C GLN A 192 -6.42 -12.38 27.17
N PHE A 193 -6.11 -13.41 26.39
CA PHE A 193 -6.56 -14.78 26.61
C PHE A 193 -5.63 -15.60 27.50
N GLU A 194 -4.50 -15.01 27.92
CA GLU A 194 -3.46 -15.66 28.71
C GLU A 194 -3.03 -17.01 28.12
N LEU A 195 -2.86 -17.05 26.79
CA LEU A 195 -2.53 -18.31 26.10
C LEU A 195 -1.21 -18.89 26.60
N LYS A 196 -1.20 -20.21 26.82
CA LYS A 196 0.01 -20.96 27.14
C LYS A 196 0.78 -21.34 25.89
N GLU A 197 2.07 -21.62 26.06
CA GLU A 197 2.99 -21.98 24.97
C GLU A 197 2.51 -23.20 24.17
N ASP A 198 1.96 -24.22 24.84
CA ASP A 198 1.41 -25.42 24.20
C ASP A 198 0.14 -25.12 23.40
N GLU A 199 -0.70 -24.19 23.87
CA GLU A 199 -1.88 -23.73 23.14
C GLU A 199 -1.48 -22.97 21.87
N VAL A 200 -0.49 -22.07 21.99
CA VAL A 200 0.05 -21.32 20.85
C VAL A 200 0.65 -22.27 19.82
N LYS A 201 1.47 -23.22 20.24
CA LYS A 201 2.07 -24.21 19.35
C LYS A 201 1.03 -25.03 18.62
N LYS A 202 0.04 -25.57 19.34
CA LYS A 202 -1.06 -26.34 18.73
C LYS A 202 -1.84 -25.51 17.72
N LEU A 203 -2.11 -24.24 18.03
CA LEU A 203 -2.81 -23.33 17.13
C LEU A 203 -2.03 -23.10 15.83
N LEU A 204 -0.72 -22.83 15.94
CA LEU A 204 0.16 -22.65 14.79
C LEU A 204 0.27 -23.93 13.96
N ASP A 205 0.44 -25.09 14.59
CA ASP A 205 0.53 -26.39 13.92
C ASP A 205 -0.73 -26.67 13.09
N THR A 206 -1.93 -26.46 13.66
CA THR A 206 -3.19 -26.63 12.92
C THR A 206 -3.30 -25.65 11.75
N TRP A 207 -2.97 -24.37 11.97
CA TRP A 207 -3.05 -23.35 10.93
C TRP A 207 -2.09 -23.63 9.77
N PHE A 208 -0.85 -24.00 10.10
CA PHE A 208 0.21 -24.28 9.15
C PHE A 208 0.00 -25.59 8.40
N ALA A 209 -0.54 -26.62 9.05
CA ALA A 209 -0.93 -27.87 8.40
C ALA A 209 -1.97 -27.61 7.30
N SER A 210 -3.00 -26.80 7.59
CA SER A 210 -3.98 -26.37 6.59
C SER A 210 -3.33 -25.63 5.44
N ALA A 211 -2.51 -24.60 5.74
CA ALA A 211 -1.89 -23.77 4.70
C ALA A 211 -0.97 -24.56 3.76
N LYS A 212 -0.21 -25.53 4.31
CA LYS A 212 0.70 -26.38 3.54
C LYS A 212 -0.01 -27.20 2.45
N THR A 213 -1.29 -27.53 2.63
CA THR A 213 -2.07 -28.28 1.62
C THR A 213 -2.32 -27.51 0.32
N TYR A 214 -2.16 -26.18 0.32
CA TYR A 214 -2.35 -25.31 -0.85
C TYR A 214 -1.03 -24.83 -1.47
N GLY A 215 0.11 -25.27 -0.92
CA GLY A 215 1.45 -25.01 -1.46
C GLY A 215 2.26 -23.93 -0.73
N ASP A 216 3.54 -23.85 -1.08
CA ASP A 216 4.55 -23.08 -0.34
C ASP A 216 4.27 -21.57 -0.30
N SER A 217 3.67 -21.01 -1.35
CA SER A 217 3.34 -19.57 -1.39
C SER A 217 2.30 -19.20 -0.32
N TRP A 218 1.24 -20.00 -0.17
CA TRP A 218 0.23 -19.74 0.86
C TRP A 218 0.75 -20.07 2.25
N TYR A 219 1.49 -21.17 2.39
CA TYR A 219 2.19 -21.51 3.63
C TYR A 219 3.09 -20.37 4.14
N THR A 220 3.90 -19.79 3.25
CA THR A 220 4.79 -18.66 3.57
C THR A 220 3.99 -17.43 3.97
N GLN A 221 2.91 -17.11 3.25
CA GLN A 221 2.04 -15.98 3.58
C GLN A 221 1.33 -16.16 4.93
N THR A 222 0.86 -17.37 5.22
CA THR A 222 0.27 -17.73 6.51
C THR A 222 1.28 -17.61 7.65
N ARG A 223 2.52 -18.09 7.47
CA ARG A 223 3.59 -17.91 8.46
C ARG A 223 3.86 -16.43 8.73
N LYS A 224 3.92 -15.59 7.69
CA LYS A 224 4.07 -14.14 7.83
C LYS A 224 2.90 -13.52 8.60
N ALA A 225 1.66 -13.92 8.29
CA ALA A 225 0.47 -13.46 9.01
C ALA A 225 0.51 -13.84 10.51
N ALA A 226 0.95 -15.06 10.83
CA ALA A 226 1.12 -15.51 12.21
C ALA A 226 2.18 -14.69 12.96
N MET A 227 3.37 -14.47 12.38
CA MET A 227 4.41 -13.64 12.99
C MET A 227 3.91 -12.21 13.27
N ASN A 228 3.19 -11.62 12.31
CA ASN A 228 2.59 -10.30 12.48
C ASN A 228 1.57 -10.26 13.63
N ALA A 229 0.73 -11.28 13.75
CA ALA A 229 -0.28 -11.35 14.82
C ALA A 229 0.33 -11.55 16.22
N MET A 230 1.47 -12.26 16.30
CA MET A 230 2.20 -12.49 17.55
C MET A 230 3.08 -11.32 17.98
N ASN A 231 3.46 -10.43 17.06
CA ASN A 231 4.40 -9.34 17.35
C ASN A 231 3.89 -8.42 18.47
N GLY A 232 4.76 -8.15 19.45
CA GLY A 232 4.46 -7.30 20.59
C GLY A 232 3.65 -7.96 21.71
N LYS A 233 3.38 -9.27 21.64
CA LYS A 233 2.63 -10.01 22.67
C LYS A 233 3.55 -10.87 23.52
N LYS A 234 3.39 -10.83 24.84
CA LYS A 234 4.26 -11.55 25.77
C LYS A 234 4.05 -13.06 25.69
N THR A 235 2.80 -13.50 25.62
CA THR A 235 2.40 -14.92 25.60
C THR A 235 2.89 -15.69 24.38
N THR A 236 3.07 -15.02 23.25
CA THR A 236 3.51 -15.64 21.99
C THR A 236 4.96 -15.33 21.63
N ALA A 237 5.67 -14.56 22.47
CA ALA A 237 7.02 -14.09 22.17
C ALA A 237 8.02 -15.23 21.91
N ALA A 238 7.91 -16.36 22.60
CA ALA A 238 8.78 -17.52 22.38
C ALA A 238 8.62 -18.11 20.97
N ALA A 239 7.37 -18.37 20.55
CA ALA A 239 7.06 -18.88 19.22
C ALA A 239 7.44 -17.88 18.12
N LEU A 240 7.21 -16.59 18.34
CA LEU A 240 7.63 -15.54 17.42
C LEU A 240 9.16 -15.51 17.26
N LEU A 241 9.91 -15.60 18.36
CA LEU A 241 11.37 -15.57 18.31
C LEU A 241 11.92 -16.72 17.45
N GLU A 242 11.42 -17.94 17.66
CA GLU A 242 11.81 -19.12 16.88
C GLU A 242 11.50 -18.94 15.38
N MET A 243 10.26 -18.56 15.07
CA MET A 243 9.82 -18.37 13.69
C MET A 243 10.60 -17.25 12.97
N ALA A 244 10.87 -16.14 13.66
CA ALA A 244 11.58 -15.01 13.09
C ALA A 244 13.06 -15.33 12.87
N GLN A 245 13.70 -16.12 13.75
CA GLN A 245 15.06 -16.62 13.56
C GLN A 245 15.16 -17.58 12.37
N GLU A 246 14.18 -18.47 12.19
CA GLU A 246 14.12 -19.33 11.01
C GLU A 246 13.97 -18.50 9.73
N ALA A 247 13.06 -17.52 9.74
CA ALA A 247 12.85 -16.63 8.61
C ALA A 247 14.13 -15.86 8.25
N GLU A 248 14.75 -15.18 9.22
CA GLU A 248 15.99 -14.40 9.01
C GLU A 248 17.11 -15.25 8.40
N LYS A 249 17.27 -16.50 8.85
CA LYS A 249 18.29 -17.43 8.35
C LYS A 249 18.03 -17.88 6.90
N THR A 250 16.77 -17.97 6.50
CA THR A 250 16.38 -18.42 5.15
C THR A 250 16.38 -17.31 4.10
N ILE A 251 16.31 -16.06 4.52
CA ILE A 251 16.27 -14.90 3.61
C ILE A 251 17.70 -14.54 3.16
N ASP A 252 17.93 -14.62 1.86
CA ASP A 252 19.13 -14.05 1.23
C ASP A 252 19.05 -12.53 1.28
N GLU A 253 20.02 -11.91 1.95
CA GLU A 253 20.06 -10.46 2.14
C GLU A 253 20.21 -9.67 0.84
N ASN A 254 20.76 -10.29 -0.21
CA ASN A 254 20.86 -9.66 -1.53
C ASN A 254 19.56 -9.74 -2.31
N ALA A 255 18.70 -10.71 -1.99
CA ALA A 255 17.42 -10.92 -2.64
C ALA A 255 16.28 -10.14 -1.97
N ASP A 256 16.25 -10.10 -0.63
CA ASP A 256 15.18 -9.45 0.15
C ASP A 256 15.71 -8.88 1.48
N MET A 257 16.40 -7.74 1.40
CA MET A 257 16.94 -7.05 2.57
C MET A 257 15.82 -6.55 3.50
N GLU A 258 14.72 -6.08 2.95
CA GLU A 258 13.55 -5.61 3.68
C GLU A 258 12.92 -6.72 4.52
N GLY A 259 12.72 -7.91 3.94
CA GLY A 259 12.23 -9.09 4.65
C GLY A 259 13.18 -9.54 5.77
N LYS A 260 14.50 -9.43 5.53
CA LYS A 260 15.50 -9.73 6.56
C LYS A 260 15.44 -8.76 7.74
N VAL A 261 15.33 -7.46 7.46
CA VAL A 261 15.15 -6.41 8.48
C VAL A 261 13.83 -6.59 9.24
N GLU A 262 12.74 -6.95 8.56
CA GLU A 262 11.45 -7.25 9.20
C GLU A 262 11.57 -8.43 10.18
N ALA A 263 12.20 -9.53 9.77
CA ALA A 263 12.44 -10.68 10.64
C ALA A 263 13.34 -10.31 11.84
N MET A 264 14.45 -9.61 11.61
CA MET A 264 15.34 -9.14 12.68
C MET A 264 14.64 -8.19 13.67
N THR A 265 13.76 -7.32 13.18
CA THR A 265 12.94 -6.45 14.04
C THR A 265 12.02 -7.26 14.95
N MET A 266 11.40 -8.32 14.43
CA MET A 266 10.60 -9.24 15.22
C MET A 266 11.44 -10.03 16.24
N ILE A 267 12.67 -10.44 15.88
CA ILE A 267 13.61 -11.08 16.82
C ILE A 267 13.92 -10.14 18.00
N ALA A 268 14.26 -8.87 17.73
CA ALA A 268 14.57 -7.90 18.78
C ALA A 268 13.36 -7.63 19.70
N SER A 269 12.17 -7.48 19.10
CA SER A 269 10.89 -7.30 19.81
C SER A 269 10.60 -8.49 20.75
N ALA A 270 10.65 -9.71 20.22
CA ALA A 270 10.41 -10.93 20.97
C ALA A 270 11.46 -11.17 22.07
N ALA A 271 12.74 -10.93 21.76
CA ALA A 271 13.83 -11.05 22.71
C ALA A 271 13.63 -10.10 23.91
N LYS A 272 13.18 -8.87 23.67
CA LYS A 272 12.86 -7.90 24.74
C LYS A 272 11.72 -8.38 25.64
N LEU A 273 10.66 -8.95 25.07
CA LEU A 273 9.52 -9.48 25.84
C LEU A 273 9.86 -10.73 26.66
N LEU A 274 10.92 -11.44 26.27
CA LEU A 274 11.46 -12.62 26.94
C LEU A 274 12.64 -12.29 27.88
N ASP A 275 12.89 -11.00 28.15
CA ASP A 275 14.01 -10.52 28.97
C ASP A 275 15.41 -10.97 28.47
N LYS A 276 15.55 -11.28 27.18
CA LYS A 276 16.82 -11.65 26.51
C LYS A 276 17.55 -10.42 25.99
N LYS A 277 17.97 -9.54 26.90
CA LYS A 277 18.54 -8.22 26.57
C LYS A 277 19.74 -8.28 25.62
N ASP A 278 20.71 -9.15 25.86
CA ASP A 278 21.92 -9.23 25.04
C ASP A 278 21.62 -9.58 23.58
N LEU A 279 20.61 -10.46 23.36
CA LEU A 279 20.15 -10.80 22.02
C LEU A 279 19.46 -9.60 21.35
N ALA A 280 18.57 -8.91 22.08
CA ALA A 280 17.89 -7.73 21.56
C ALA A 280 18.90 -6.64 21.17
N ASP A 281 19.87 -6.34 22.03
CA ASP A 281 20.89 -5.31 21.79
C ASP A 281 21.80 -5.68 20.61
N SER A 282 22.23 -6.95 20.52
CA SER A 282 23.04 -7.44 19.40
C SER A 282 22.32 -7.33 18.05
N VAL A 283 21.03 -7.70 18.02
CA VAL A 283 20.21 -7.62 16.78
C VAL A 283 19.94 -6.17 16.40
N ASN A 284 19.62 -5.30 17.37
CA ASN A 284 19.42 -3.88 17.15
C ASN A 284 20.67 -3.19 16.58
N GLU A 285 21.86 -3.57 17.04
CA GLU A 285 23.09 -3.01 16.50
C GLU A 285 23.30 -3.39 15.03
N LYS A 286 23.03 -4.65 14.66
CA LYS A 286 23.07 -5.07 13.26
C LYS A 286 22.01 -4.37 12.40
N LEU A 287 20.80 -4.19 12.94
CA LEU A 287 19.70 -3.49 12.26
C LEU A 287 20.10 -2.08 11.85
N LYS A 288 20.84 -1.32 12.66
CA LYS A 288 21.33 0.02 12.28
C LYS A 288 22.10 0.01 10.96
N GLY A 289 22.97 -0.98 10.76
CA GLY A 289 23.74 -1.11 9.52
C GLY A 289 22.87 -1.43 8.30
N TYR A 290 21.85 -2.27 8.46
CA TYR A 290 20.89 -2.55 7.37
C TYR A 290 19.98 -1.36 7.09
N GLU A 291 19.55 -0.62 8.11
CA GLU A 291 18.74 0.59 7.96
C GLU A 291 19.46 1.66 7.13
N THR A 292 20.76 1.85 7.33
CA THR A 292 21.58 2.74 6.48
C THR A 292 21.62 2.27 5.03
N LYS A 293 21.86 0.96 4.79
CA LYS A 293 21.87 0.40 3.42
C LYS A 293 20.51 0.53 2.73
N LEU A 294 19.42 0.31 3.46
CA LEU A 294 18.06 0.48 2.94
C LEU A 294 17.78 1.94 2.59
N ASP A 295 18.24 2.90 3.41
CA ASP A 295 18.13 4.33 3.10
C ASP A 295 18.88 4.70 1.82
N GLU A 296 20.11 4.19 1.64
CA GLU A 296 20.92 4.41 0.44
C GLU A 296 20.26 3.80 -0.80
N ASN A 297 19.81 2.54 -0.70
CA ASN A 297 19.09 1.85 -1.76
C ASN A 297 17.80 2.58 -2.14
N TYR A 298 17.07 3.09 -1.16
CA TYR A 298 15.84 3.85 -1.39
C TYR A 298 16.11 5.12 -2.17
N LYS A 299 17.09 5.94 -1.75
CA LYS A 299 17.45 7.18 -2.44
C LYS A 299 17.90 6.96 -3.88
N GLN A 300 18.46 5.80 -4.21
CA GLN A 300 18.86 5.46 -5.57
C GLN A 300 17.70 4.98 -6.45
N LYS A 301 16.66 4.38 -5.85
CA LYS A 301 15.57 3.70 -6.57
C LYS A 301 14.25 4.46 -6.57
N VAL A 302 14.09 5.47 -5.72
CA VAL A 302 12.87 6.24 -5.56
C VAL A 302 13.16 7.71 -5.90
N PRO A 303 12.41 8.32 -6.84
CA PRO A 303 11.30 7.73 -7.62
C PRO A 303 11.78 6.64 -8.62
N PRO A 304 10.91 5.67 -8.99
CA PRO A 304 11.24 4.60 -9.95
C PRO A 304 11.19 5.07 -11.41
N PHE A 305 11.14 6.39 -11.63
CA PHE A 305 11.11 7.07 -12.92
C PHE A 305 12.01 8.30 -12.84
N LYS A 306 12.33 8.93 -13.98
CA LYS A 306 13.17 10.13 -14.02
C LYS A 306 12.30 11.38 -14.09
N PRO A 307 12.32 12.27 -13.08
CA PRO A 307 11.64 13.56 -13.17
C PRO A 307 12.22 14.39 -14.33
N VAL A 308 11.35 15.16 -15.00
CA VAL A 308 11.73 16.02 -16.13
C VAL A 308 11.86 17.46 -15.66
N LYS A 309 13.08 17.94 -15.49
CA LYS A 309 13.31 19.34 -15.11
C LYS A 309 12.73 20.30 -16.16
N VAL A 310 11.95 21.28 -15.71
CA VAL A 310 11.41 22.34 -16.57
C VAL A 310 12.09 23.68 -16.30
N ALA A 311 12.05 24.58 -17.28
CA ALA A 311 12.56 25.93 -17.10
C ALA A 311 11.66 26.72 -16.14
N GLU A 312 12.29 27.52 -15.28
CA GLU A 312 11.56 28.45 -14.41
C GLU A 312 10.75 29.44 -15.26
N LYS A 313 9.49 29.64 -14.87
CA LYS A 313 8.59 30.60 -15.46
C LYS A 313 8.52 31.85 -14.58
N ALA A 314 9.35 32.83 -14.93
CA ALA A 314 9.40 34.11 -14.22
C ALA A 314 8.03 34.83 -14.24
N GLY A 315 7.62 35.37 -13.09
CA GLY A 315 6.37 36.13 -12.94
C GLY A 315 5.09 35.29 -12.91
N ALA A 316 5.17 33.96 -13.02
CA ALA A 316 4.03 33.09 -12.79
C ALA A 316 3.61 33.12 -11.32
N ARG A 317 2.30 32.92 -11.06
CA ARG A 317 1.80 32.66 -9.72
C ARG A 317 2.40 31.34 -9.22
N PRO A 318 3.14 31.31 -8.08
CA PRO A 318 3.58 30.06 -7.50
C PRO A 318 2.38 29.15 -7.25
N VAL A 319 2.51 27.88 -7.61
CA VAL A 319 1.52 26.86 -7.30
C VAL A 319 1.83 26.33 -5.92
N VAL A 320 0.92 26.47 -4.98
CA VAL A 320 0.99 25.76 -3.70
C VAL A 320 0.27 24.43 -3.87
N MET A 321 1.00 23.32 -3.74
CA MET A 321 0.44 21.98 -3.74
C MET A 321 0.41 21.46 -2.29
N GLU A 322 -0.80 21.28 -1.77
CA GLU A 322 -1.04 20.68 -0.46
C GLU A 322 -1.41 19.21 -0.65
N LEU A 323 -0.63 18.30 -0.06
CA LEU A 323 -0.88 16.86 -0.04
C LEU A 323 -1.24 16.42 1.38
N PHE A 324 -2.46 15.92 1.57
CA PHE A 324 -2.88 15.23 2.79
C PHE A 324 -2.59 13.74 2.64
N THR A 325 -1.76 13.20 3.52
CA THR A 325 -1.22 11.83 3.43
C THR A 325 -1.23 11.12 4.79
N GLY A 326 -0.74 9.88 4.82
CA GLY A 326 -0.45 9.16 6.06
C GLY A 326 0.63 8.11 5.86
N ALA A 327 1.58 8.02 6.77
CA ALA A 327 2.64 7.01 6.77
C ALA A 327 2.10 5.58 6.93
N GLN A 328 0.86 5.43 7.41
CA GLN A 328 0.16 4.15 7.51
C GLN A 328 -0.75 3.85 6.31
N CYS A 329 -0.71 4.65 5.25
CA CYS A 329 -1.60 4.58 4.09
C CYS A 329 -0.90 3.96 2.87
N PRO A 330 -1.08 2.66 2.57
CA PRO A 330 -0.49 2.04 1.37
C PRO A 330 -0.85 2.72 0.03
N PRO A 331 -2.10 3.19 -0.22
CA PRO A 331 -2.39 3.88 -1.47
C PRO A 331 -1.76 5.28 -1.54
N CYS A 332 -1.24 5.84 -0.45
CA CYS A 332 -0.59 7.15 -0.49
C CYS A 332 0.77 7.10 -1.20
N VAL A 333 1.42 5.93 -1.28
CA VAL A 333 2.76 5.73 -1.86
C VAL A 333 2.94 6.39 -3.23
N ALA A 334 2.00 6.19 -4.17
CA ALA A 334 2.11 6.81 -5.49
C ALA A 334 2.06 8.34 -5.44
N ALA A 335 1.22 8.89 -4.56
CA ALA A 335 1.03 10.33 -4.40
C ALA A 335 2.25 10.97 -3.75
N ASP A 336 2.75 10.41 -2.64
CA ASP A 336 3.95 10.92 -1.95
C ASP A 336 5.18 10.89 -2.87
N VAL A 337 5.43 9.78 -3.57
CA VAL A 337 6.59 9.66 -4.47
C VAL A 337 6.48 10.60 -5.68
N ALA A 338 5.27 10.75 -6.23
CA ALA A 338 5.02 11.71 -7.30
C ALA A 338 5.21 13.15 -6.82
N PHE A 339 4.76 13.47 -5.61
CA PHE A 339 4.90 14.78 -4.98
C PHE A 339 6.38 15.13 -4.77
N ASP A 340 7.15 14.21 -4.18
CA ASP A 340 8.59 14.39 -3.95
C ASP A 340 9.35 14.66 -5.27
N ALA A 341 9.01 13.92 -6.33
CA ALA A 341 9.60 14.08 -7.65
C ALA A 341 9.36 15.47 -8.28
N LEU A 342 8.36 16.22 -7.82
CA LEU A 342 8.09 17.57 -8.34
C LEU A 342 9.13 18.59 -7.88
N ALA A 343 9.78 18.37 -6.73
CA ALA A 343 10.86 19.24 -6.24
C ALA A 343 12.06 19.27 -7.21
N ASP A 344 12.33 18.15 -7.89
CA ASP A 344 13.36 18.06 -8.94
C ASP A 344 12.89 18.60 -10.31
N THR A 345 11.59 18.82 -10.45
CA THR A 345 10.94 19.21 -11.72
C THR A 345 10.84 20.73 -11.84
N TYR A 346 10.35 21.40 -10.80
CA TYR A 346 10.03 22.84 -10.80
C TYR A 346 10.93 23.62 -9.85
N ALA A 347 11.19 24.88 -10.16
CA ALA A 347 11.84 25.79 -9.22
C ALA A 347 10.91 26.13 -8.04
N HIS A 348 11.46 26.39 -6.86
CA HIS A 348 10.70 26.78 -5.65
C HIS A 348 9.90 28.08 -5.82
N SER A 349 10.29 28.94 -6.77
CA SER A 349 9.54 30.14 -7.16
C SER A 349 8.29 29.84 -8.00
N ASN A 350 8.14 28.62 -8.50
CA ASN A 350 7.00 28.18 -9.30
C ASN A 350 6.15 27.13 -8.58
N LEU A 351 6.75 26.31 -7.72
CA LEU A 351 6.04 25.27 -6.97
C LEU A 351 6.48 25.28 -5.51
N ILE A 352 5.48 25.33 -4.62
CA ILE A 352 5.63 25.21 -3.19
C ILE A 352 4.89 23.94 -2.76
N LEU A 353 5.58 23.07 -2.06
CA LEU A 353 5.10 21.74 -1.66
C LEU A 353 4.81 21.75 -0.16
N LEU A 354 3.63 21.26 0.25
CA LEU A 354 3.24 21.12 1.65
C LEU A 354 2.65 19.72 1.90
N GLN A 355 3.23 18.94 2.80
CA GLN A 355 2.73 17.61 3.17
C GLN A 355 2.10 17.64 4.58
N TYR A 356 0.79 17.41 4.63
CA TYR A 356 0.01 17.32 5.86
C TYR A 356 -0.25 15.86 6.20
N HIS A 357 0.41 15.37 7.25
CA HIS A 357 0.21 14.02 7.75
C HIS A 357 -1.04 13.92 8.63
N LEU A 358 -1.84 12.88 8.40
CA LEU A 358 -3.05 12.59 9.16
C LEU A 358 -3.01 11.18 9.76
N HIS A 359 -3.75 10.98 10.85
CA HIS A 359 -3.94 9.65 11.45
C HIS A 359 -4.89 8.74 10.63
N ILE A 360 -4.73 8.70 9.31
CA ILE A 360 -5.57 7.97 8.35
C ILE A 360 -4.68 7.07 7.47
N PRO A 361 -4.94 5.74 7.42
CA PRO A 361 -5.95 4.97 8.18
C PRO A 361 -5.52 4.63 9.62
N GLY A 362 -4.26 4.86 9.95
CA GLY A 362 -3.64 4.45 11.20
C GLY A 362 -2.95 5.61 11.94
N PRO A 363 -2.54 5.38 13.19
CA PRO A 363 -1.74 6.34 13.95
C PRO A 363 -0.45 6.68 13.20
N ASP A 364 -0.27 7.96 12.90
CA ASP A 364 0.88 8.51 12.18
C ASP A 364 1.60 9.54 13.06
N PRO A 365 2.84 9.29 13.49
CA PRO A 365 3.55 10.19 14.40
C PRO A 365 4.06 11.48 13.73
N LEU A 366 3.84 11.66 12.42
CA LEU A 366 4.08 12.93 11.72
C LEU A 366 2.88 13.88 11.78
N THR A 367 1.73 13.42 12.29
CA THR A 367 0.53 14.26 12.47
C THR A 367 0.72 15.26 13.60
N ASN A 368 0.17 16.45 13.45
CA ASN A 368 0.07 17.48 14.48
C ASN A 368 -1.31 18.16 14.44
N PRO A 369 -1.69 18.94 15.48
CA PRO A 369 -2.98 19.62 15.52
C PRO A 369 -3.26 20.52 14.31
N ASP A 370 -2.27 21.27 13.80
CA ASP A 370 -2.48 22.17 12.66
C ASP A 370 -2.80 21.42 11.37
N ALA A 371 -2.24 20.22 11.17
CA ALA A 371 -2.61 19.37 10.04
C ALA A 371 -4.09 18.92 10.12
N LEU A 372 -4.60 18.64 11.32
CA LEU A 372 -6.01 18.32 11.53
C LEU A 372 -6.92 19.55 11.35
N ASP A 373 -6.49 20.71 11.80
CA ASP A 373 -7.24 21.95 11.60
C ASP A 373 -7.25 22.36 10.11
N ARG A 374 -6.14 22.15 9.40
CA ARG A 374 -6.09 22.35 7.94
C ARG A 374 -6.96 21.33 7.20
N GLN A 375 -7.03 20.08 7.65
CA GLN A 375 -8.01 19.11 7.15
C GLN A 375 -9.44 19.63 7.35
N LYS A 376 -9.75 20.14 8.55
CA LYS A 376 -11.07 20.68 8.88
C LYS A 376 -11.45 21.88 8.02
N TYR A 377 -10.50 22.74 7.65
CA TYR A 377 -10.72 23.85 6.71
C TYR A 377 -11.25 23.36 5.35
N TYR A 378 -10.71 22.27 4.82
CA TYR A 378 -11.18 21.69 3.57
C TYR A 378 -12.44 20.82 3.73
N GLY A 379 -12.69 20.29 4.92
CA GLY A 379 -13.92 19.57 5.26
C GLY A 379 -14.07 18.29 4.45
N GLU A 380 -15.22 18.11 3.80
CA GLU A 380 -15.56 16.89 3.05
C GLU A 380 -14.67 16.63 1.83
N GLU A 381 -13.94 17.64 1.34
CA GLU A 381 -12.94 17.46 0.27
C GLU A 381 -11.74 16.61 0.72
N VAL A 382 -11.53 16.47 2.04
CA VAL A 382 -10.57 15.53 2.63
C VAL A 382 -11.31 14.36 3.25
N GLY A 383 -11.99 13.58 2.40
CA GLY A 383 -12.69 12.35 2.80
C GLY A 383 -11.78 11.17 3.13
N GLY A 384 -10.47 11.29 2.89
CA GLY A 384 -9.47 10.26 3.16
C GLY A 384 -8.07 10.70 2.71
N THR A 385 -7.12 9.77 2.75
CA THR A 385 -5.76 9.97 2.24
C THR A 385 -5.46 8.99 1.10
N PRO A 386 -4.77 9.41 0.03
CA PRO A 386 -4.26 10.76 -0.22
C PRO A 386 -5.33 11.71 -0.80
N SER A 387 -5.29 12.99 -0.39
CA SER A 387 -6.07 14.10 -0.98
C SER A 387 -5.12 15.24 -1.37
N THR A 388 -5.36 15.88 -2.51
CA THR A 388 -4.47 16.92 -3.06
C THR A 388 -5.21 18.19 -3.43
N PHE A 389 -4.57 19.32 -3.18
CA PHE A 389 -5.06 20.64 -3.54
C PHE A 389 -3.99 21.42 -4.27
N PHE A 390 -4.36 22.06 -5.37
CA PHE A 390 -3.48 22.92 -6.15
C PHE A 390 -4.02 24.34 -6.09
N ASN A 391 -3.28 25.25 -5.46
CA ASN A 391 -3.78 26.58 -5.11
C ASN A 391 -5.15 26.55 -4.41
N GLY A 392 -5.35 25.57 -3.54
CA GLY A 392 -6.57 25.35 -2.77
C GLY A 392 -7.74 24.69 -3.52
N MET A 393 -7.56 24.28 -4.77
CA MET A 393 -8.57 23.53 -5.53
C MET A 393 -8.32 22.02 -5.45
N SER A 394 -9.33 21.24 -5.03
CA SER A 394 -9.26 19.78 -5.00
C SER A 394 -9.19 19.21 -6.43
N GLU A 395 -8.00 18.78 -6.84
CA GLU A 395 -7.71 18.30 -8.19
C GLU A 395 -6.73 17.12 -8.11
N ALA A 396 -6.80 16.23 -9.10
CA ALA A 396 -5.91 15.07 -9.20
C ALA A 396 -5.79 14.27 -7.89
N GLY A 397 -6.90 14.02 -7.19
CA GLY A 397 -6.91 13.21 -5.96
C GLY A 397 -6.60 11.71 -6.18
N GLY A 398 -6.61 10.94 -5.10
CA GLY A 398 -6.36 9.50 -5.14
C GLY A 398 -4.87 9.14 -5.30
N GLY A 399 -4.57 7.85 -5.14
CA GLY A 399 -3.20 7.35 -5.11
C GLY A 399 -3.05 5.97 -5.75
N GLY A 400 -2.12 5.18 -5.22
CA GLY A 400 -1.77 3.86 -5.71
C GLY A 400 -0.49 3.34 -5.05
N ASN A 401 -0.06 2.18 -5.51
CA ASN A 401 1.24 1.63 -5.14
C ASN A 401 2.39 2.34 -5.88
N MET A 402 3.64 2.01 -5.53
CA MET A 402 4.86 2.57 -6.13
C MET A 402 4.85 2.57 -7.68
N ALA A 403 4.31 1.51 -8.32
CA ALA A 403 4.26 1.40 -9.78
C ALA A 403 3.34 2.43 -10.45
N ARG A 404 2.43 3.06 -9.71
CA ARG A 404 1.54 4.13 -10.20
C ARG A 404 2.14 5.53 -10.02
N ALA A 405 3.30 5.66 -9.38
CA ALA A 405 3.89 6.97 -9.06
C ALA A 405 4.18 7.82 -10.31
N GLU A 406 4.68 7.22 -11.40
CA GLU A 406 4.96 7.97 -12.64
C GLU A 406 3.68 8.53 -13.29
N VAL A 407 2.60 7.74 -13.29
CA VAL A 407 1.30 8.20 -13.79
C VAL A 407 0.79 9.37 -12.95
N LYS A 408 0.89 9.24 -11.62
CA LYS A 408 0.47 10.28 -10.68
C LYS A 408 1.29 11.56 -10.84
N TYR A 409 2.60 11.42 -11.04
CA TYR A 409 3.49 12.53 -11.35
C TYR A 409 3.06 13.28 -12.62
N GLY A 410 2.68 12.56 -13.69
CA GLY A 410 2.12 13.17 -14.90
C GLY A 410 0.83 13.95 -14.64
N GLU A 411 -0.10 13.39 -13.87
CA GLU A 411 -1.36 14.06 -13.48
C GLU A 411 -1.10 15.36 -12.69
N TYR A 412 -0.14 15.34 -11.75
CA TYR A 412 0.23 16.54 -10.99
C TYR A 412 0.86 17.61 -11.87
N ARG A 413 1.77 17.22 -12.77
CA ARG A 413 2.39 18.15 -13.72
C ARG A 413 1.37 18.83 -14.62
N GLU A 414 0.36 18.11 -15.11
CA GLU A 414 -0.71 18.70 -15.91
C GLU A 414 -1.42 19.85 -15.16
N GLN A 415 -1.72 19.65 -13.87
CA GLN A 415 -2.33 20.69 -13.05
C GLN A 415 -1.39 21.87 -12.82
N ILE A 416 -0.13 21.61 -12.50
CA ILE A 416 0.87 22.66 -12.24
C ILE A 416 1.13 23.48 -13.51
N ASP A 417 1.41 22.84 -14.64
CA ASP A 417 1.72 23.49 -15.91
C ASP A 417 0.55 24.37 -16.40
N ARG A 418 -0.70 23.94 -16.15
CA ARG A 418 -1.92 24.72 -16.38
C ARG A 418 -1.97 25.96 -15.49
N MET A 419 -1.69 25.81 -14.19
CA MET A 419 -1.80 26.93 -13.23
C MET A 419 -0.67 27.94 -13.36
N LEU A 420 0.52 27.52 -13.78
CA LEU A 420 1.65 28.42 -14.08
C LEU A 420 1.37 29.38 -15.24
N GLN A 421 0.27 29.23 -15.99
CA GLN A 421 -0.17 30.23 -16.98
C GLN A 421 -0.75 31.50 -16.38
N LYS A 422 -1.04 31.52 -15.06
CA LYS A 422 -1.64 32.67 -14.39
C LYS A 422 -0.59 33.55 -13.71
N ALA A 423 -0.82 34.86 -13.71
CA ALA A 423 -0.08 35.82 -12.89
C ALA A 423 -0.61 35.80 -11.44
N PRO A 424 0.22 36.15 -10.43
CA PRO A 424 -0.22 36.23 -9.04
C PRO A 424 -1.28 37.33 -8.85
N ALA A 425 -2.34 37.02 -8.11
CA ALA A 425 -3.37 37.97 -7.71
C ALA A 425 -3.07 38.61 -6.34
N ALA A 426 -2.04 38.12 -5.65
CA ALA A 426 -1.47 38.75 -4.47
C ALA A 426 0.06 38.60 -4.47
N THR A 427 0.77 39.61 -3.99
CA THR A 427 2.20 39.56 -3.71
C THR A 427 2.42 39.23 -2.23
N VAL A 428 3.35 38.32 -1.94
CA VAL A 428 3.76 37.96 -0.57
C VAL A 428 5.26 38.19 -0.44
N ASN A 429 5.66 39.04 0.50
CA ASN A 429 7.05 39.22 0.88
C ASN A 429 7.27 38.53 2.22
N LEU A 430 8.28 37.68 2.29
CA LEU A 430 8.54 36.80 3.42
C LEU A 430 10.02 36.84 3.79
N SER A 431 10.31 36.98 5.07
CA SER A 431 11.63 36.74 5.66
C SER A 431 11.49 35.85 6.89
N ALA A 432 12.50 35.02 7.11
CA ALA A 432 12.61 34.20 8.31
C ALA A 432 14.08 34.10 8.72
N THR A 433 14.37 34.26 10.01
CA THR A 433 15.72 34.12 10.57
C THR A 433 15.68 33.23 11.80
N ARG A 434 16.68 32.35 11.94
CA ARG A 434 16.81 31.46 13.09
C ARG A 434 17.95 31.90 14.00
N LYS A 435 17.68 31.91 15.31
CA LYS A 435 18.67 32.10 16.37
C LYS A 435 18.46 31.04 17.46
N GLY A 436 19.27 29.98 17.42
CA GLY A 436 19.07 28.82 18.28
C GLY A 436 17.73 28.13 17.99
N ASP A 437 16.86 28.04 18.98
CA ASP A 437 15.51 27.47 18.83
C ASP A 437 14.44 28.50 18.45
N LYS A 438 14.78 29.77 18.28
CA LYS A 438 13.80 30.80 17.89
C LYS A 438 13.89 31.10 16.40
N ILE A 439 12.74 31.10 15.75
CA ILE A 439 12.57 31.51 14.35
C ILE A 439 11.68 32.73 14.33
N ASP A 440 12.23 33.87 13.93
CA ASP A 440 11.49 35.11 13.76
C ASP A 440 11.06 35.24 12.29
N ILE A 441 9.77 35.46 12.07
CA ILE A 441 9.12 35.50 10.76
C ILE A 441 8.50 36.87 10.57
N GLU A 442 8.83 37.53 9.47
CA GLU A 442 8.13 38.73 9.02
C GLU A 442 7.49 38.49 7.66
N VAL A 443 6.22 38.86 7.54
CA VAL A 443 5.48 38.69 6.31
C VAL A 443 4.62 39.92 6.03
N SER A 444 4.63 40.34 4.78
CA SER A 444 3.67 41.32 4.26
C SER A 444 3.03 40.77 2.99
N ALA A 445 1.73 41.01 2.84
CA ALA A 445 1.01 40.62 1.64
C ALA A 445 0.09 41.73 1.16
N LYS A 446 -0.11 41.75 -0.16
CA LYS A 446 -0.95 42.74 -0.84
C LYS A 446 -1.64 42.11 -2.04
N THR A 447 -2.96 42.26 -2.16
CA THR A 447 -3.70 41.86 -3.36
C THR A 447 -3.44 42.84 -4.50
N ALA A 448 -3.43 42.34 -5.74
CA ALA A 448 -3.19 43.16 -6.94
C ALA A 448 -4.29 44.21 -7.14
N GLU A 449 -5.53 43.85 -6.79
CA GLU A 449 -6.70 44.72 -6.78
C GLU A 449 -7.34 44.72 -5.40
N LYS A 450 -8.18 45.73 -5.11
CA LYS A 450 -8.96 45.76 -3.88
C LYS A 450 -9.89 44.52 -3.83
N PRO A 451 -9.91 43.75 -2.73
CA PRO A 451 -10.78 42.59 -2.62
C PRO A 451 -12.25 42.95 -2.87
N ALA A 452 -12.96 42.09 -3.61
CA ALA A 452 -14.39 42.22 -3.79
C ALA A 452 -15.13 42.08 -2.44
N GLU A 453 -16.33 42.65 -2.33
CA GLU A 453 -17.09 42.68 -1.06
C GLU A 453 -17.32 41.29 -0.43
N LYS A 454 -17.45 40.26 -1.25
CA LYS A 454 -17.64 38.86 -0.80
C LYS A 454 -16.34 38.10 -0.58
N ALA A 455 -15.21 38.60 -1.08
CA ALA A 455 -13.92 37.96 -0.94
C ALA A 455 -13.47 37.99 0.52
N LYS A 456 -12.88 36.90 0.99
CA LYS A 456 -12.36 36.78 2.36
C LYS A 456 -10.89 36.38 2.32
N PRO A 457 -10.00 37.23 1.76
CA PRO A 457 -8.60 36.92 1.68
C PRO A 457 -7.98 36.88 3.07
N LYS A 458 -7.26 35.79 3.35
CA LYS A 458 -6.51 35.57 4.58
C LYS A 458 -5.08 35.15 4.29
N LEU A 459 -4.15 35.69 5.07
CA LEU A 459 -2.75 35.29 5.10
C LEU A 459 -2.57 34.10 6.04
N ARG A 460 -1.91 33.05 5.56
CA ARG A 460 -1.49 31.88 6.34
C ARG A 460 0.03 31.73 6.28
N ILE A 461 0.61 31.31 7.40
CA ILE A 461 2.04 31.05 7.56
C ILE A 461 2.18 29.57 7.94
N VAL A 462 3.15 28.89 7.37
CA VAL A 462 3.40 27.46 7.57
C VAL A 462 4.89 27.24 7.79
N LEU A 463 5.24 26.46 8.82
CA LEU A 463 6.59 25.96 9.02
C LEU A 463 6.65 24.51 8.54
N THR A 464 7.59 24.21 7.64
CA THR A 464 7.81 22.86 7.12
C THR A 464 9.18 22.34 7.48
N GLU A 465 9.30 21.02 7.63
CA GLU A 465 10.57 20.30 7.68
C GLU A 465 10.81 19.61 6.36
N GLU A 466 11.96 19.90 5.74
CA GLU A 466 12.27 19.49 4.37
C GLU A 466 12.27 17.97 4.20
N VAL A 467 12.80 17.23 5.18
CA VAL A 467 12.87 15.77 5.15
C VAL A 467 12.72 15.21 6.56
N VAL A 468 11.79 14.28 6.74
CA VAL A 468 11.64 13.49 7.97
C VAL A 468 11.80 12.01 7.65
N LYS A 469 12.72 11.33 8.34
CA LYS A 469 12.84 9.86 8.26
C LYS A 469 11.80 9.21 9.17
N TYR A 470 10.89 8.46 8.58
CA TYR A 470 9.95 7.60 9.29
C TYR A 470 9.50 6.47 8.36
N VAL A 471 9.53 5.22 8.85
CA VAL A 471 9.09 4.05 8.08
C VAL A 471 7.76 3.56 8.64
N GLY A 472 6.67 3.99 8.02
CA GLY A 472 5.32 3.57 8.39
C GLY A 472 4.85 2.30 7.68
N GLY A 473 3.57 1.99 7.82
CA GLY A 473 2.93 0.86 7.14
C GLY A 473 2.94 0.95 5.61
N ASN A 474 3.08 2.15 5.04
CA ASN A 474 3.22 2.37 3.60
C ASN A 474 4.64 2.08 3.06
N LYS A 475 5.62 1.84 3.94
CA LYS A 475 7.02 1.51 3.64
C LYS A 475 7.84 2.61 2.95
N LEU A 476 7.31 3.83 2.81
CA LEU A 476 8.15 4.98 2.49
C LEU A 476 9.12 5.23 3.63
N ARG A 477 10.33 5.70 3.30
CA ARG A 477 11.40 5.91 4.30
C ARG A 477 11.62 7.37 4.65
N PHE A 478 11.28 8.26 3.71
CA PHE A 478 11.46 9.70 3.82
C PHE A 478 10.16 10.38 3.41
N HIS A 479 9.79 11.41 4.17
CA HIS A 479 8.63 12.27 3.94
C HIS A 479 9.15 13.70 3.78
N HIS A 480 8.65 14.44 2.78
CA HIS A 480 9.23 15.72 2.38
C HIS A 480 8.26 16.88 2.58
N HIS A 481 8.81 18.05 2.93
CA HIS A 481 8.03 19.26 3.21
C HIS A 481 6.91 19.04 4.23
N VAL A 482 7.21 18.26 5.28
CA VAL A 482 6.26 17.90 6.33
C VAL A 482 5.91 19.14 7.13
N VAL A 483 4.63 19.51 7.15
CA VAL A 483 4.15 20.67 7.91
C VAL A 483 4.28 20.39 9.40
N ARG A 484 5.00 21.23 10.13
CA ARG A 484 5.25 21.11 11.58
C ARG A 484 4.41 22.05 12.43
N ASP A 485 4.07 23.22 11.89
CA ASP A 485 3.34 24.29 12.59
C ASP A 485 2.67 25.23 11.58
N MET A 486 1.58 25.89 11.97
CA MET A 486 0.98 27.01 11.25
C MET A 486 0.92 28.25 12.15
N PRO A 487 1.97 29.10 12.18
CA PRO A 487 2.00 30.29 13.03
C PRO A 487 0.81 31.22 12.77
N GLY A 488 -0.02 31.43 13.80
CA GLY A 488 -1.29 32.16 13.68
C GLY A 488 -2.52 31.28 13.40
N GLY A 489 -2.35 29.97 13.36
CA GLY A 489 -3.38 28.93 13.19
C GLY A 489 -3.80 28.71 11.74
N ALA A 490 -4.44 27.56 11.49
CA ALA A 490 -4.98 27.19 10.17
C ALA A 490 -6.03 28.17 9.61
N GLU A 491 -6.70 28.93 10.49
CA GLU A 491 -7.67 29.96 10.11
C GLU A 491 -7.03 31.18 9.44
N GLY A 492 -5.75 31.44 9.66
CA GLY A 492 -5.03 32.59 9.10
C GLY A 492 -5.46 33.94 9.65
N THR A 493 -4.85 35.00 9.11
CA THR A 493 -5.13 36.41 9.45
C THR A 493 -5.82 37.10 8.29
N SER A 494 -6.99 37.71 8.52
CA SER A 494 -7.69 38.48 7.49
C SER A 494 -6.87 39.66 6.99
N LEU A 495 -6.93 39.92 5.68
CA LEU A 495 -6.40 41.14 5.09
C LEU A 495 -7.32 42.33 5.41
N GLU A 496 -6.74 43.52 5.48
CA GLU A 496 -7.49 44.76 5.61
C GLU A 496 -8.37 45.02 4.37
N ALA A 497 -9.32 45.94 4.48
CA ALA A 497 -10.17 46.36 3.35
C ALA A 497 -9.38 46.99 2.18
N SER A 498 -8.15 47.43 2.44
CA SER A 498 -7.16 47.88 1.46
C SER A 498 -6.55 46.73 0.64
N GLY A 499 -6.75 45.48 1.07
CA GLY A 499 -6.09 44.31 0.50
C GLY A 499 -4.68 44.09 1.01
N GLU A 500 -4.29 44.73 2.12
CA GLU A 500 -2.95 44.65 2.71
C GLU A 500 -2.97 43.96 4.07
N VAL A 501 -1.86 43.31 4.43
CA VAL A 501 -1.61 42.81 5.78
C VAL A 501 -0.10 42.78 6.04
N LYS A 502 0.29 43.12 7.27
CA LYS A 502 1.65 42.90 7.77
C LYS A 502 1.57 42.13 9.09
N LYS A 503 2.37 41.07 9.20
CA LYS A 503 2.39 40.22 10.38
C LYS A 503 3.82 39.85 10.75
N THR A 504 4.05 39.73 12.05
CA THR A 504 5.22 39.07 12.61
C THR A 504 4.76 37.86 13.41
N ALA A 505 5.57 36.81 13.39
CA ALA A 505 5.38 35.61 14.20
C ALA A 505 6.74 35.11 14.68
N THR A 506 6.75 34.46 15.84
CA THR A 506 7.95 33.79 16.35
C THR A 506 7.58 32.35 16.67
N VAL A 507 8.36 31.40 16.16
CA VAL A 507 8.27 29.99 16.55
C VAL A 507 9.42 29.66 17.47
N ASP A 508 9.12 29.10 18.64
CA ASP A 508 10.11 28.53 19.56
C ASP A 508 10.10 27.00 19.40
N LEU A 509 11.16 26.44 18.81
CA LEU A 509 11.25 25.03 18.47
C LEU A 509 11.22 24.11 19.70
N ASN A 510 11.67 24.58 20.87
CA ASN A 510 11.55 23.78 22.09
C ASN A 510 10.10 23.68 22.54
N THR A 511 9.37 24.79 22.48
CA THR A 511 7.92 24.81 22.73
C THR A 511 7.19 23.90 21.74
N LEU A 512 7.45 24.07 20.44
CA LEU A 512 6.81 23.29 19.38
C LEU A 512 7.07 21.78 19.52
N ARG A 513 8.31 21.37 19.83
CA ARG A 513 8.64 19.96 20.10
C ARG A 513 7.82 19.42 21.28
N GLY A 514 7.70 20.20 22.36
CA GLY A 514 6.91 19.83 23.54
C GLY A 514 5.42 19.69 23.24
N GLU A 515 4.86 20.58 22.42
CA GLU A 515 3.46 20.56 22.00
C GLU A 515 3.16 19.33 21.13
N ILE A 516 4.00 19.05 20.14
CA ILE A 516 3.87 17.86 19.29
C ILE A 516 3.99 16.58 20.14
N GLU A 517 4.98 16.48 21.03
CA GLU A 517 5.14 15.29 21.87
C GLU A 517 3.96 15.09 22.84
N SER A 518 3.43 16.19 23.39
CA SER A 518 2.25 16.17 24.26
C SER A 518 1.01 15.68 23.50
N TYR A 519 0.79 16.20 22.29
CA TYR A 519 -0.29 15.78 21.41
C TYR A 519 -0.19 14.28 21.07
N LEU A 520 0.97 13.83 20.58
CA LEU A 520 1.19 12.44 20.20
C LEU A 520 1.04 11.51 21.42
N SER A 521 1.60 11.87 22.57
CA SER A 521 1.46 11.09 23.81
C SER A 521 0.00 11.01 24.29
N GLY A 522 -0.78 12.07 24.08
CA GLY A 522 -2.22 12.07 24.31
C GLY A 522 -2.95 11.09 23.39
N TYR A 523 -2.67 11.15 22.08
CA TYR A 523 -3.27 10.26 21.08
C TYR A 523 -2.91 8.78 21.33
N GLU A 524 -1.68 8.50 21.74
CA GLU A 524 -1.14 7.16 21.99
C GLU A 524 -1.85 6.40 23.13
N LYS A 525 -2.61 7.10 23.97
CA LYS A 525 -3.50 6.49 24.97
C LYS A 525 -4.69 5.78 24.34
N THR A 526 -5.09 6.19 23.14
CA THR A 526 -6.26 5.63 22.42
C THR A 526 -5.83 4.61 21.36
N ARG A 527 -4.79 4.91 20.58
CA ARG A 527 -4.25 4.02 19.55
C ARG A 527 -2.73 4.11 19.55
N LYS A 528 -2.05 2.97 19.58
CA LYS A 528 -0.59 2.91 19.62
C LYS A 528 0.03 3.23 18.26
N PHE A 529 1.11 3.99 18.26
CA PHE A 529 1.93 4.18 17.06
C PHE A 529 2.70 2.91 16.72
N ALA A 530 2.93 2.69 15.43
CA ALA A 530 3.81 1.63 14.97
C ALA A 530 5.26 2.12 14.98
N GLY A 531 6.17 1.28 15.49
CA GLY A 531 7.60 1.55 15.50
C GLY A 531 8.02 2.72 16.40
N THR A 532 9.25 3.18 16.20
CA THR A 532 9.80 4.33 16.93
C THR A 532 9.34 5.63 16.27
N LYS A 533 8.88 6.59 17.08
CA LYS A 533 8.54 7.94 16.61
C LYS A 533 9.76 8.60 15.94
N PRO A 534 9.58 9.43 14.91
CA PRO A 534 10.68 10.09 14.21
C PRO A 534 11.40 11.10 15.11
N SER A 535 12.60 11.48 14.70
CA SER A 535 13.33 12.60 15.30
C SER A 535 12.53 13.90 15.16
N THR A 536 12.56 14.74 16.19
CA THR A 536 11.94 16.07 16.21
C THR A 536 12.98 17.18 16.29
N GLU A 537 14.21 16.90 15.86
CA GLU A 537 15.30 17.89 15.87
C GLU A 537 15.01 19.12 15.01
N MET A 538 14.20 19.02 13.95
CA MET A 538 13.76 20.15 13.12
C MET A 538 14.95 20.97 12.60
N LYS A 539 15.86 20.29 11.91
CA LYS A 539 17.14 20.88 11.45
C LYS A 539 16.96 21.71 10.18
N ASN A 540 16.31 21.13 9.17
CA ASN A 540 16.13 21.76 7.86
C ASN A 540 14.70 22.24 7.71
N LEU A 541 14.48 23.54 7.92
CA LEU A 541 13.16 24.13 7.96
C LEU A 541 12.98 25.16 6.84
N SER A 542 11.75 25.28 6.36
CA SER A 542 11.30 26.34 5.47
C SER A 542 10.07 27.02 6.06
N VAL A 543 9.90 28.30 5.77
CA VAL A 543 8.65 29.03 6.03
C VAL A 543 7.97 29.30 4.70
N VAL A 544 6.68 28.99 4.65
CA VAL A 544 5.80 29.29 3.54
C VAL A 544 4.76 30.28 4.02
N ALA A 545 4.44 31.27 3.20
CA ALA A 545 3.33 32.17 3.44
C ALA A 545 2.49 32.30 2.18
N PHE A 546 1.16 32.28 2.32
CA PHE A 546 0.24 32.41 1.20
C PHE A 546 -1.02 33.18 1.57
N VAL A 547 -1.57 33.89 0.58
CA VAL A 547 -2.88 34.54 0.67
C VAL A 547 -3.91 33.65 -0.01
N GLN A 548 -4.96 33.27 0.72
CA GLN A 548 -6.04 32.43 0.23
C GLN A 548 -7.37 33.11 0.49
N ASP A 549 -8.27 33.12 -0.51
CA ASP A 549 -9.64 33.59 -0.32
C ASP A 549 -10.49 32.48 0.29
N ASP A 550 -10.97 32.66 1.52
CA ASP A 550 -11.79 31.65 2.21
C ASP A 550 -13.19 31.47 1.61
N GLU A 551 -13.65 32.38 0.75
CA GLU A 551 -14.91 32.19 0.03
C GLU A 551 -14.77 31.19 -1.13
N THR A 552 -13.64 31.22 -1.85
CA THR A 552 -13.40 30.38 -3.04
C THR A 552 -12.40 29.26 -2.80
N LYS A 553 -11.68 29.32 -1.67
CA LYS A 553 -10.48 28.53 -1.33
C LYS A 553 -9.28 28.77 -2.27
N GLU A 554 -9.36 29.68 -3.23
CA GLU A 554 -8.25 29.91 -4.16
C GLU A 554 -7.06 30.60 -3.46
N ILE A 555 -5.86 30.05 -3.65
CA ILE A 555 -4.60 30.69 -3.25
C ILE A 555 -4.22 31.73 -4.32
N LEU A 556 -4.20 32.99 -3.91
CA LEU A 556 -4.01 34.17 -4.75
C LEU A 556 -2.54 34.49 -5.01
N GLY A 557 -1.66 34.12 -4.08
CA GLY A 557 -0.22 34.29 -4.16
C GLY A 557 0.48 33.69 -2.95
N ALA A 558 1.75 33.34 -3.11
CA ALA A 558 2.54 32.67 -2.09
C ALA A 558 4.03 32.97 -2.22
N ALA A 559 4.77 32.72 -1.15
CA ALA A 559 6.23 32.74 -1.12
C ALA A 559 6.74 31.67 -0.16
N GLN A 560 7.95 31.17 -0.43
CA GLN A 560 8.69 30.25 0.44
C GLN A 560 10.09 30.79 0.65
N ILE A 561 10.63 30.61 1.86
CA ILE A 561 12.03 30.86 2.17
C ILE A 561 12.58 29.76 3.08
N GLU A 562 13.79 29.29 2.78
CA GLU A 562 14.54 28.44 3.71
C GLU A 562 14.90 29.23 4.97
N VAL A 563 14.75 28.60 6.13
CA VAL A 563 15.13 29.19 7.41
C VAL A 563 16.64 29.13 7.54
N LYS A 564 17.29 30.29 7.43
CA LYS A 564 18.74 30.41 7.57
C LYS A 564 19.12 30.57 9.04
N ASP A 565 20.14 29.82 9.45
CA ASP A 565 20.82 30.07 10.71
C ASP A 565 21.52 31.43 10.67
N THR A 566 21.31 32.22 11.71
CA THR A 566 22.12 33.41 11.92
C THR A 566 23.46 32.96 12.52
N PRO A 567 24.61 33.40 11.96
CA PRO A 567 25.94 33.08 12.48
C PRO A 567 26.14 33.40 13.96
#